data_AF-A0A7Y9HT46-F1
#
_entry.id   AF-A0A7Y9HT46-F1
#
_cell.length_a   1.000
_cell.length_b   1.000
_cell.length_c   1.000
_cell.angle_alpha   90.00
_cell.angle_beta   90.00
_cell.angle_gamma   90.00
#
_symmetry.space_group_name_H-M   'P 1'
#
loop_
_entity.id
_entity.type
_entity.pdbx_description
1 polymer ?
#
loop_
_entity_poly.entity_id
_entity_poly.type
_entity_poly.pdbx_seq_one_letter_code
_entity_poly.pdbx_strand_id
1 'polypeptide(L)'
;MKTRGGSRVARALARAALLPCAAAITPALAAVASAPALAAAIAPALAAGAPGPAQAPDVSASRSTAAPLATVQVVGDGIPSPLPGAAAGDAARGRAIVANRQAGLCLLCHTGPIPEERFQGNLAPGLQGAGQRWSAAQLRLRIVDASQFNPATIMPAYYKTDGLTRVAAHYKDKTILTAQQIEDVVAWLQTLKEPAP
;
A
#
# COMPACT_ATOMS: atom_id res chain seq x y z
N MET A 1 -0.45 43.79 -45.07
CA MET A 1 0.95 43.32 -45.30
C MET A 1 1.13 42.00 -44.55
N LYS A 2 1.88 41.00 -45.00
CA LYS A 2 2.92 40.88 -46.07
C LYS A 2 4.37 41.25 -45.67
N THR A 3 4.61 41.61 -44.39
CA THR A 3 5.91 41.48 -43.71
C THR A 3 5.88 40.12 -42.99
N ARG A 4 6.76 39.12 -43.14
CA ARG A 4 8.23 38.95 -43.36
C ARG A 4 9.11 39.16 -42.13
N GLY A 5 9.83 38.09 -41.75
CA GLY A 5 10.96 38.05 -40.81
C GLY A 5 10.80 36.98 -39.71
N GLY A 6 11.62 35.92 -39.59
CA GLY A 6 12.56 35.34 -40.55
C GLY A 6 14.05 35.40 -40.20
N SER A 7 14.54 34.59 -39.25
CA SER A 7 15.94 34.11 -39.13
C SER A 7 15.97 32.98 -38.09
N ARG A 8 16.39 31.71 -38.31
CA ARG A 8 17.57 31.07 -38.91
C ARG A 8 18.79 30.88 -37.96
N VAL A 9 19.10 29.60 -37.74
CA VAL A 9 20.45 28.98 -37.76
C VAL A 9 21.41 29.19 -36.58
N ALA A 10 21.60 28.09 -35.81
CA ALA A 10 22.89 27.47 -35.41
C ALA A 10 22.51 26.15 -34.69
N ARG A 11 22.73 24.91 -35.18
CA ARG A 11 23.97 24.23 -35.60
C ARG A 11 25.15 24.44 -34.62
N ALA A 12 25.23 23.57 -33.62
CA ALA A 12 26.48 23.18 -32.97
C ALA A 12 26.64 21.66 -33.09
N LEU A 13 27.71 21.22 -33.77
CA LEU A 13 28.12 19.83 -33.94
C LEU A 13 29.36 19.56 -33.09
N ALA A 14 29.30 18.60 -32.18
CA ALA A 14 30.43 17.96 -31.52
C ALA A 14 30.00 16.49 -31.30
N ARG A 15 30.32 15.51 -32.15
CA ARG A 15 31.62 15.10 -32.75
C ARG A 15 32.59 14.50 -31.72
N ALA A 16 32.40 13.18 -31.53
CA ALA A 16 33.41 12.13 -31.40
C ALA A 16 34.38 12.12 -30.19
N ALA A 17 34.24 11.06 -29.38
CA ALA A 17 35.36 10.35 -28.77
C ALA A 17 35.02 8.84 -28.63
N LEU A 18 35.24 8.09 -29.70
CA LEU A 18 35.51 6.64 -29.63
C LEU A 18 37.03 6.49 -29.59
N LEU A 19 37.57 5.61 -28.74
CA LEU A 19 38.64 4.64 -29.06
C LEU A 19 38.90 3.71 -27.84
N PRO A 20 39.55 2.54 -28.00
CA PRO A 20 39.38 1.40 -27.08
C PRO A 20 40.71 0.89 -26.47
N CYS A 21 40.84 -0.44 -26.33
CA CYS A 21 41.96 -1.26 -25.84
C CYS A 21 42.04 -1.43 -24.30
N ALA A 22 42.43 -2.56 -23.70
CA ALA A 22 42.49 -4.00 -24.02
C ALA A 22 43.56 -4.63 -23.08
N ALA A 23 43.49 -5.96 -22.84
CA ALA A 23 44.38 -6.78 -22.00
C ALA A 23 44.30 -6.51 -20.47
N ALA A 24 44.46 -7.50 -19.58
CA ALA A 24 44.78 -8.93 -19.69
C ALA A 24 43.86 -9.74 -18.75
N ILE A 25 43.56 -11.04 -18.84
CA ILE A 25 44.22 -12.27 -19.37
C ILE A 25 45.48 -12.70 -18.59
N THR A 26 45.27 -13.52 -17.56
CA THR A 26 46.22 -14.56 -17.12
C THR A 26 45.46 -15.85 -16.82
N PRO A 27 45.85 -17.01 -17.40
CA PRO A 27 45.29 -18.31 -17.05
C PRO A 27 46.30 -19.22 -16.33
N ALA A 28 45.74 -20.25 -15.68
CA ALA A 28 46.35 -21.54 -15.34
C ALA A 28 47.61 -21.58 -14.44
N LEU A 29 47.47 -22.28 -13.31
CA LEU A 29 48.17 -23.56 -13.19
C LEU A 29 47.33 -24.59 -12.43
N ALA A 30 47.33 -25.83 -12.92
CA ALA A 30 46.62 -26.94 -12.32
C ALA A 30 47.53 -27.72 -11.37
N ALA A 31 46.96 -28.33 -10.34
CA ALA A 31 47.57 -29.41 -9.59
C ALA A 31 46.54 -30.54 -9.44
N VAL A 32 46.74 -31.63 -10.17
CA VAL A 32 45.97 -32.87 -10.02
C VAL A 32 46.69 -33.77 -9.02
N ALA A 33 45.97 -34.30 -8.04
CA ALA A 33 46.49 -35.31 -7.13
C ALA A 33 45.37 -36.31 -6.77
N SER A 34 45.64 -37.57 -7.11
CA SER A 34 44.78 -38.75 -7.05
C SER A 34 44.04 -38.98 -5.72
N ALA A 35 42.83 -39.52 -5.82
CA ALA A 35 42.16 -40.20 -4.71
C ALA A 35 42.90 -41.50 -4.30
N PRO A 36 42.62 -42.00 -3.09
CA PRO A 36 41.83 -43.24 -3.06
C PRO A 36 40.61 -43.16 -2.14
N ALA A 37 39.59 -43.95 -2.46
CA ALA A 37 38.41 -44.11 -1.61
C ALA A 37 38.69 -45.01 -0.41
N LEU A 38 38.08 -44.71 0.75
CA LEU A 38 37.71 -45.73 1.73
C LEU A 38 36.62 -45.23 2.70
N ALA A 39 35.82 -46.19 3.20
CA ALA A 39 34.94 -46.12 4.38
C ALA A 39 33.79 -45.08 4.38
N ALA A 40 32.57 -45.61 4.28
CA ALA A 40 31.35 -44.89 4.64
C ALA A 40 31.26 -44.67 6.17
N ALA A 41 30.83 -43.48 6.57
CA ALA A 41 30.31 -43.20 7.91
C ALA A 41 29.01 -42.40 7.76
N ILE A 42 27.87 -43.05 8.01
CA ILE A 42 26.55 -42.42 7.96
C ILE A 42 26.38 -41.62 9.25
N ALA A 43 26.49 -40.30 9.16
CA ALA A 43 26.09 -39.38 10.22
C ALA A 43 24.72 -38.77 9.88
N PRO A 44 23.76 -38.70 10.83
CA PRO A 44 22.50 -38.01 10.58
C PRO A 44 22.76 -36.50 10.53
N ALA A 45 22.62 -35.90 9.35
CA ALA A 45 22.60 -34.45 9.22
C ALA A 45 21.36 -33.90 9.92
N LEU A 46 21.57 -33.17 11.02
CA LEU A 46 20.55 -32.35 11.66
C LEU A 46 20.02 -31.34 10.64
N ALA A 47 18.80 -31.56 10.16
CA ALA A 47 18.15 -30.65 9.23
C ALA A 47 17.91 -29.31 9.94
N ALA A 48 18.68 -28.29 9.55
CA ALA A 48 18.36 -26.91 9.92
C ALA A 48 16.96 -26.58 9.37
N GLY A 49 16.00 -26.36 10.26
CA GLY A 49 14.63 -26.06 9.88
C GLY A 49 14.59 -24.80 9.02
N ALA A 50 13.96 -24.90 7.85
CA ALA A 50 13.71 -23.73 7.01
C ALA A 50 12.89 -22.69 7.79
N PRO A 51 13.16 -21.38 7.64
CA PRO A 51 12.32 -20.35 8.23
C PRO A 51 10.90 -20.49 7.69
N GLY A 52 9.95 -20.79 8.57
CA GLY A 52 8.53 -20.84 8.22
C GLY A 52 8.04 -19.48 7.71
N PRO A 53 6.91 -19.44 6.99
CA PRO A 53 6.36 -18.19 6.48
C PRO A 53 6.14 -17.20 7.63
N ALA A 54 6.64 -15.97 7.46
CA ALA A 54 6.43 -14.90 8.42
C ALA A 54 4.91 -14.69 8.60
N GLN A 55 4.41 -15.02 9.78
CA GLN A 55 3.00 -14.87 10.12
C GLN A 55 2.68 -13.39 10.15
N ALA A 56 1.77 -12.95 9.27
CA ALA A 56 1.21 -11.61 9.34
C ALA A 56 0.55 -11.41 10.72
N PRO A 57 0.64 -10.22 11.32
CA PRO A 57 0.00 -9.96 12.61
C PRO A 57 -1.50 -10.21 12.51
N ASP A 58 -2.04 -10.96 13.48
CA ASP A 58 -3.46 -11.30 13.54
C ASP A 58 -4.30 -10.03 13.79
N VAL A 59 -4.89 -9.51 12.72
CA VAL A 59 -5.83 -8.37 12.76
C VAL A 59 -7.27 -8.80 13.09
N SER A 60 -7.50 -10.09 13.33
CA SER A 60 -8.81 -10.62 13.65
C SER A 60 -9.16 -10.41 15.14
N ALA A 61 -10.31 -9.77 15.38
CA ALA A 61 -10.96 -9.59 16.68
C ALA A 61 -10.57 -8.40 17.59
N SER A 62 -10.12 -7.27 17.04
CA SER A 62 -10.43 -5.97 17.68
C SER A 62 -11.91 -5.60 17.46
N ARG A 63 -12.81 -6.22 18.22
CA ARG A 63 -14.26 -5.91 18.17
C ARG A 63 -14.53 -4.65 18.99
N SER A 64 -15.03 -3.60 18.36
CA SER A 64 -15.54 -2.42 19.07
C SER A 64 -16.76 -2.82 19.92
N THR A 65 -16.74 -2.46 21.20
CA THR A 65 -17.91 -2.53 22.10
C THR A 65 -18.79 -1.31 21.88
N ALA A 66 -20.10 -1.46 22.10
CA ALA A 66 -21.11 -0.43 21.80
C ALA A 66 -21.14 0.73 22.82
N ALA A 67 -20.01 1.41 22.99
CA ALA A 67 -19.99 2.77 23.52
C ALA A 67 -20.56 3.72 22.45
N PRO A 68 -21.26 4.81 22.82
CA PRO A 68 -21.70 5.81 21.85
C PRO A 68 -20.49 6.38 21.10
N LEU A 69 -20.57 6.41 19.77
CA LEU A 69 -19.50 6.99 18.95
C LEU A 69 -19.30 8.46 19.33
N ALA A 70 -18.08 8.81 19.69
CA ALA A 70 -17.71 10.18 19.96
C ALA A 70 -17.84 11.02 18.68
N THR A 71 -18.43 12.22 18.79
CA THR A 71 -18.74 13.08 17.66
C THR A 71 -17.49 13.43 16.85
N VAL A 72 -17.49 13.03 15.57
CA VAL A 72 -16.43 13.35 14.63
C VAL A 72 -16.71 14.72 13.99
N GLN A 73 -15.80 15.68 14.18
CA GLN A 73 -15.96 17.04 13.66
C GLN A 73 -15.44 17.12 12.21
N VAL A 74 -16.37 17.30 11.27
CA VAL A 74 -16.06 17.57 9.86
C VAL A 74 -15.90 19.08 9.66
N VAL A 75 -14.81 19.51 9.02
CA VAL A 75 -14.52 20.91 8.72
C VAL A 75 -14.16 21.03 7.25
N GLY A 76 -15.01 21.71 6.48
CA GLY A 76 -14.86 21.79 5.03
C GLY A 76 -15.00 20.40 4.39
N ASP A 77 -13.96 19.96 3.68
CA ASP A 77 -13.91 18.68 2.96
C ASP A 77 -13.06 17.60 3.67
N GLY A 78 -12.81 17.76 4.98
CA GLY A 78 -12.01 16.84 5.76
C GLY A 78 -12.37 16.77 7.25
N ILE A 79 -11.69 15.85 7.95
CA ILE A 79 -11.71 15.72 9.41
C ILE A 79 -10.29 16.06 9.91
N PRO A 80 -10.03 17.27 10.43
CA PRO A 80 -8.67 17.74 10.67
C PRO A 80 -7.92 16.95 11.76
N SER A 81 -8.62 16.60 12.83
CA SER A 81 -8.06 15.86 13.97
C SER A 81 -8.12 14.35 13.74
N PRO A 82 -7.22 13.56 14.35
CA PRO A 82 -7.41 12.11 14.49
C PRO A 82 -8.75 11.78 15.15
N LEU A 83 -9.31 10.61 14.82
CA LEU A 83 -10.56 10.16 15.40
C LEU A 83 -10.46 9.99 16.93
N PRO A 84 -11.52 10.33 17.71
CA PRO A 84 -11.45 10.28 19.16
C PRO A 84 -11.06 8.90 19.69
N GLY A 85 -10.12 8.88 20.64
CA GLY A 85 -9.60 7.64 21.24
C GLY A 85 -8.57 6.88 20.39
N ALA A 86 -8.22 7.35 19.19
CA ALA A 86 -7.12 6.81 18.41
C ALA A 86 -5.79 7.53 18.69
N ALA A 87 -4.70 6.77 18.62
CA ALA A 87 -3.33 7.28 18.59
C ALA A 87 -2.87 7.57 17.15
N ALA A 88 -1.62 8.01 16.98
CA ALA A 88 -1.02 8.13 15.65
C ALA A 88 -1.10 6.81 14.87
N GLY A 89 -1.49 6.89 13.60
CA GLY A 89 -1.67 5.73 12.74
C GLY A 89 -0.37 5.03 12.35
N ASP A 90 -0.43 3.70 12.25
CA ASP A 90 0.66 2.84 11.78
C ASP A 90 0.43 2.41 10.33
N ALA A 91 1.31 2.83 9.44
CA ALA A 91 1.21 2.54 8.01
C ALA A 91 1.35 1.04 7.67
N ALA A 92 2.04 0.23 8.48
CA ALA A 92 2.15 -1.21 8.26
C ALA A 92 0.82 -1.91 8.60
N ARG A 93 0.20 -1.54 9.73
CA ARG A 93 -1.17 -2.00 10.08
C ARG A 93 -2.19 -1.51 9.06
N GLY A 94 -2.09 -0.26 8.61
CA GLY A 94 -2.94 0.31 7.57
C GLY A 94 -2.91 -0.48 6.27
N ARG A 95 -1.71 -0.84 5.79
CA ARG A 95 -1.53 -1.72 4.63
C ARG A 95 -2.22 -3.07 4.82
N ALA A 96 -2.04 -3.69 5.99
CA ALA A 96 -2.66 -4.97 6.31
C ALA A 96 -4.19 -4.90 6.34
N ILE A 97 -4.77 -3.80 6.85
CA ILE A 97 -6.21 -3.57 6.82
C ILE A 97 -6.71 -3.42 5.37
N VAL A 98 -6.04 -2.63 4.53
CA VAL A 98 -6.41 -2.45 3.11
C VAL A 98 -6.34 -3.77 2.34
N ALA A 99 -5.31 -4.59 2.58
CA ALA A 99 -5.16 -5.92 1.98
C ALA A 99 -6.27 -6.90 2.42
N ASN A 100 -6.84 -6.72 3.62
CA ASN A 100 -7.74 -7.69 4.22
C ASN A 100 -9.14 -7.68 3.57
N ARG A 101 -9.44 -8.77 2.82
CA ARG A 101 -10.70 -9.03 2.11
C ARG A 101 -11.91 -9.39 2.98
N GLN A 102 -11.77 -9.34 4.31
CA GLN A 102 -12.86 -9.58 5.26
C GLN A 102 -13.13 -8.38 6.18
N ALA A 103 -12.09 -7.58 6.48
CA ALA A 103 -12.19 -6.41 7.35
C ALA A 103 -12.20 -5.09 6.57
N GLY A 104 -11.12 -4.78 5.84
CA GLY A 104 -10.99 -3.49 5.15
C GLY A 104 -11.71 -3.41 3.82
N LEU A 105 -11.88 -4.54 3.11
CA LEU A 105 -12.62 -4.68 1.84
C LEU A 105 -12.18 -3.75 0.68
N CYS A 106 -11.13 -2.94 0.87
CA CYS A 106 -10.73 -1.88 -0.05
C CYS A 106 -10.39 -2.41 -1.45
N LEU A 107 -9.67 -3.54 -1.50
CA LEU A 107 -9.26 -4.17 -2.76
C LEU A 107 -10.39 -4.86 -3.54
N LEU A 108 -11.63 -4.91 -3.02
CA LEU A 108 -12.80 -5.35 -3.82
C LEU A 108 -13.22 -4.27 -4.84
N CYS A 109 -12.93 -3.00 -4.56
CA CYS A 109 -13.32 -1.88 -5.41
C CYS A 109 -12.13 -1.15 -6.06
N HIS A 110 -10.99 -1.10 -5.38
CA HIS A 110 -9.81 -0.35 -5.81
C HIS A 110 -8.61 -1.25 -6.14
N THR A 111 -7.78 -0.83 -7.10
CA THR A 111 -6.41 -1.32 -7.27
C THR A 111 -5.45 -0.60 -6.30
N GLY A 112 -4.33 -1.22 -5.95
CA GLY A 112 -3.29 -0.64 -5.09
C GLY A 112 -1.96 -1.40 -5.11
N PRO A 113 -0.88 -0.82 -4.55
CA PRO A 113 0.48 -1.38 -4.54
C PRO A 113 0.64 -2.53 -3.51
N ILE A 114 -0.15 -3.58 -3.70
CA ILE A 114 -0.16 -4.79 -2.88
C ILE A 114 -0.07 -5.98 -3.86
N PRO A 115 1.09 -6.21 -4.51
CA PRO A 115 1.23 -7.16 -5.60
C PRO A 115 0.99 -8.63 -5.20
N GLU A 116 1.10 -8.95 -3.90
CA GLU A 116 0.73 -10.26 -3.36
C GLU A 116 -0.80 -10.50 -3.38
N GLU A 117 -1.60 -9.43 -3.32
CA GLU A 117 -3.07 -9.49 -3.38
C GLU A 117 -3.57 -9.46 -4.82
N ARG A 118 -3.76 -10.64 -5.41
CA ARG A 118 -4.28 -10.85 -6.78
C ARG A 118 -5.79 -10.55 -6.87
N PHE A 119 -6.31 -10.27 -8.06
CA PHE A 119 -7.75 -9.96 -8.27
C PHE A 119 -8.22 -8.77 -7.43
N GLN A 120 -7.70 -7.59 -7.75
CA GLN A 120 -8.13 -6.31 -7.17
C GLN A 120 -9.21 -5.67 -8.05
N GLY A 121 -10.14 -4.94 -7.44
CA GLY A 121 -11.24 -4.30 -8.13
C GLY A 121 -10.85 -3.05 -8.93
N ASN A 122 -11.69 -2.68 -9.89
CA ASN A 122 -11.57 -1.49 -10.73
C ASN A 122 -12.86 -0.63 -10.74
N LEU A 123 -13.75 -0.83 -9.77
CA LEU A 123 -14.99 -0.08 -9.62
C LEU A 123 -14.78 1.35 -9.11
N ALA A 124 -13.60 1.62 -8.53
CA ALA A 124 -13.19 2.92 -8.01
C ALA A 124 -11.72 3.23 -8.36
N PRO A 125 -11.29 4.51 -8.31
CA PRO A 125 -9.92 4.90 -8.67
C PRO A 125 -8.85 4.22 -7.82
N GLY A 126 -7.71 3.85 -8.44
CA GLY A 126 -6.61 3.18 -7.74
C GLY A 126 -6.04 3.98 -6.56
N LEU A 127 -5.65 3.28 -5.50
CA LEU A 127 -5.11 3.86 -4.26
C LEU A 127 -3.70 4.44 -4.44
N GLN A 128 -2.96 4.00 -5.46
CA GLN A 128 -1.68 4.58 -5.84
C GLN A 128 -1.82 6.09 -6.07
N GLY A 129 -0.93 6.90 -5.49
CA GLY A 129 -1.00 8.37 -5.53
C GLY A 129 -2.04 9.03 -4.62
N ALA A 130 -2.74 8.28 -3.75
CA ALA A 130 -3.73 8.84 -2.82
C ALA A 130 -3.14 9.93 -1.90
N GLY A 131 -1.92 9.74 -1.41
CA GLY A 131 -1.19 10.69 -0.57
C GLY A 131 -0.64 11.92 -1.29
N GLN A 132 -0.67 11.94 -2.63
CA GLN A 132 -0.50 13.18 -3.41
C GLN A 132 -1.84 13.88 -3.66
N ARG A 133 -2.93 13.14 -3.89
CA ARG A 133 -4.24 13.72 -4.22
C ARG A 133 -4.98 14.32 -3.04
N TRP A 134 -4.78 13.81 -1.83
CA TRP A 134 -5.58 14.14 -0.66
C TRP A 134 -4.74 14.30 0.62
N SER A 135 -5.06 15.30 1.41
CA SER A 135 -4.53 15.50 2.76
C SER A 135 -5.04 14.42 3.73
N ALA A 136 -4.38 14.29 4.88
CA ALA A 136 -4.81 13.39 5.96
C ALA A 136 -6.28 13.62 6.38
N ALA A 137 -6.73 14.88 6.38
CA ALA A 137 -8.09 15.25 6.75
C ALA A 137 -9.13 14.79 5.71
N GLN A 138 -8.83 14.99 4.42
CA GLN A 138 -9.68 14.53 3.31
C GLN A 138 -9.72 13.01 3.21
N LEU A 139 -8.60 12.33 3.49
CA LEU A 139 -8.50 10.86 3.58
C LEU A 139 -9.33 10.31 4.74
N ARG A 140 -9.28 10.92 5.93
CA ARG A 140 -10.17 10.54 7.06
C ARG A 140 -11.64 10.63 6.66
N LEU A 141 -12.07 11.76 6.07
CA LEU A 141 -13.48 11.92 5.68
C LEU A 141 -13.93 10.85 4.66
N ARG A 142 -13.07 10.52 3.68
CA ARG A 142 -13.32 9.45 2.69
C ARG A 142 -13.57 8.09 3.32
N ILE A 143 -12.83 7.73 4.37
CA ILE A 143 -12.96 6.43 5.03
C ILE A 143 -14.11 6.43 6.05
N VAL A 144 -14.25 7.51 6.82
CA VAL A 144 -15.31 7.67 7.83
C VAL A 144 -16.69 7.60 7.17
N ASP A 145 -16.96 8.50 6.21
CA ASP A 145 -18.20 8.54 5.45
C ASP A 145 -18.03 9.35 4.15
N ALA A 146 -17.73 8.66 3.04
CA ALA A 146 -17.63 9.29 1.73
C ALA A 146 -18.95 9.91 1.22
N SER A 147 -20.11 9.53 1.78
CA SER A 147 -21.41 10.07 1.34
C SER A 147 -21.59 11.55 1.68
N GLN A 148 -20.83 12.05 2.67
CA GLN A 148 -20.83 13.45 3.09
C GLN A 148 -20.44 14.45 1.99
N PHE A 149 -19.63 14.03 1.01
CA PHE A 149 -19.25 14.85 -0.15
C PHE A 149 -19.61 14.22 -1.50
N ASN A 150 -19.93 12.92 -1.53
CA ASN A 150 -20.44 12.22 -2.71
C ASN A 150 -21.61 11.30 -2.33
N PRO A 151 -22.86 11.81 -2.28
CA PRO A 151 -24.04 11.01 -1.91
C PRO A 151 -24.31 9.81 -2.84
N ALA A 152 -23.75 9.79 -4.05
CA ALA A 152 -23.85 8.69 -5.01
C ALA A 152 -22.70 7.65 -4.89
N THR A 153 -21.87 7.75 -3.86
CA THR A 153 -20.75 6.82 -3.65
C THR A 153 -21.21 5.40 -3.36
N ILE A 154 -20.51 4.42 -3.95
CA ILE A 154 -20.63 2.99 -3.57
C ILE A 154 -19.63 2.58 -2.48
N MET A 155 -18.71 3.48 -2.10
CA MET A 155 -17.75 3.23 -1.02
C MET A 155 -18.48 3.24 0.33
N PRO A 156 -18.37 2.16 1.15
CA PRO A 156 -19.01 2.13 2.47
C PRO A 156 -18.52 3.25 3.39
N ALA A 157 -19.39 3.72 4.28
CA ALA A 157 -19.00 4.51 5.44
C ALA A 157 -18.44 3.56 6.52
N TYR A 158 -17.13 3.57 6.75
CA TYR A 158 -16.50 2.60 7.64
C TYR A 158 -16.68 2.95 9.13
N TYR A 159 -17.04 4.20 9.46
CA TYR A 159 -17.18 4.71 10.84
C TYR A 159 -18.58 5.26 11.14
N LYS A 160 -19.62 4.50 10.75
CA LYS A 160 -21.02 4.89 10.92
C LYS A 160 -21.86 3.78 11.53
N THR A 161 -22.78 4.14 12.43
CA THR A 161 -23.73 3.22 13.08
C THR A 161 -25.19 3.63 12.88
N ASP A 162 -25.45 4.84 12.37
CA ASP A 162 -26.78 5.42 12.21
C ASP A 162 -27.18 5.63 10.73
N GLY A 163 -28.46 5.91 10.50
CA GLY A 163 -29.01 6.08 9.14
C GLY A 163 -28.96 4.83 8.26
N LEU A 164 -28.62 3.66 8.82
CA LEU A 164 -28.48 2.40 8.10
C LEU A 164 -29.79 1.61 8.05
N THR A 165 -30.07 0.97 6.91
CA THR A 165 -31.31 0.21 6.67
C THR A 165 -31.03 -1.29 6.58
N ARG A 166 -31.82 -2.11 7.30
CA ARG A 166 -31.73 -3.60 7.31
C ARG A 166 -30.34 -4.16 7.67
N VAL A 167 -29.63 -3.52 8.59
CA VAL A 167 -28.33 -3.99 9.10
C VAL A 167 -28.48 -5.39 9.74
N ALA A 168 -27.66 -6.34 9.29
CA ALA A 168 -27.63 -7.70 9.84
C ALA A 168 -27.20 -7.69 11.31
N ALA A 169 -27.80 -8.56 12.13
CA ALA A 169 -27.67 -8.53 13.59
C ALA A 169 -26.22 -8.50 14.12
N HIS A 170 -25.29 -9.15 13.41
CA HIS A 170 -23.86 -9.15 13.77
C HIS A 170 -23.21 -7.76 13.73
N TYR A 171 -23.70 -6.86 12.87
CA TYR A 171 -23.13 -5.53 12.60
C TYR A 171 -23.97 -4.36 13.19
N LYS A 172 -25.08 -4.65 13.87
CA LYS A 172 -25.84 -3.60 14.56
C LYS A 172 -24.98 -2.88 15.59
N ASP A 173 -25.11 -1.55 15.63
CA ASP A 173 -24.46 -0.65 16.58
C ASP A 173 -22.92 -0.76 16.60
N LYS A 174 -22.33 -1.18 15.48
CA LYS A 174 -20.88 -1.30 15.27
C LYS A 174 -20.45 -0.64 13.97
N THR A 175 -19.28 -0.02 14.01
CA THR A 175 -18.56 0.43 12.81
C THR A 175 -17.90 -0.75 12.10
N ILE A 176 -17.53 -0.57 10.83
CA ILE A 176 -16.78 -1.59 10.06
C ILE A 176 -15.32 -1.60 10.53
N LEU A 177 -14.74 -0.41 10.75
CA LEU A 177 -13.40 -0.24 11.30
C LEU A 177 -13.47 0.55 12.62
N THR A 178 -12.53 0.29 13.53
CA THR A 178 -12.33 1.11 14.73
C THR A 178 -11.67 2.45 14.38
N ALA A 179 -11.70 3.41 15.31
CA ALA A 179 -11.01 4.69 15.15
C ALA A 179 -9.52 4.49 14.81
N GLN A 180 -8.83 3.63 15.57
CA GLN A 180 -7.41 3.32 15.34
C GLN A 180 -7.17 2.67 13.98
N GLN A 181 -8.03 1.75 13.53
CA GLN A 181 -7.89 1.12 12.22
C GLN A 181 -8.00 2.13 11.07
N ILE A 182 -8.83 3.16 11.23
CA ILE A 182 -8.95 4.24 10.23
C ILE A 182 -7.69 5.12 10.25
N GLU A 183 -7.18 5.48 11.43
CA GLU A 183 -5.91 6.21 11.54
C GLU A 183 -4.74 5.45 10.89
N ASP A 184 -4.66 4.13 11.12
CA ASP A 184 -3.67 3.25 10.50
C ASP A 184 -3.79 3.25 8.96
N VAL A 185 -5.01 3.10 8.42
CA VAL A 185 -5.27 3.16 6.97
C VAL A 185 -4.91 4.52 6.38
N VAL A 186 -5.25 5.62 7.06
CA VAL A 186 -4.89 6.99 6.63
C VAL A 186 -3.38 7.15 6.59
N ALA A 187 -2.68 6.71 7.64
CA ALA A 187 -1.22 6.77 7.70
C ALA A 187 -0.58 6.00 6.53
N TRP A 188 -1.12 4.84 6.16
CA TRP A 188 -0.65 4.11 4.96
C TRP A 188 -0.94 4.86 3.66
N LEU A 189 -2.17 5.35 3.44
CA LEU A 189 -2.54 6.06 2.22
C LEU A 189 -1.72 7.34 2.00
N GLN A 190 -1.30 8.01 3.08
CA GLN A 190 -0.39 9.17 3.02
C GLN A 190 1.02 8.82 2.52
N THR A 191 1.45 7.55 2.61
CA THR A 191 2.73 7.10 2.02
C THR A 191 2.65 6.93 0.50
N LEU A 192 1.45 6.72 -0.05
CA LEU A 192 1.23 6.46 -1.47
C LEU A 192 1.25 7.77 -2.26
N LYS A 193 2.44 8.34 -2.47
CA LYS A 193 2.60 9.62 -3.15
C LYS A 193 2.73 9.44 -4.65
N GLU A 194 3.58 8.53 -5.09
CA GLU A 194 3.89 8.29 -6.49
C GLU A 194 2.59 7.91 -7.25
N PRO A 195 2.30 8.51 -8.42
CA PRO A 195 1.14 8.13 -9.21
C PRO A 195 1.28 6.71 -9.77
N ALA A 196 0.18 6.13 -10.25
CA ALA A 196 0.25 4.90 -11.04
C ALA A 196 1.00 5.18 -12.36
N PRO A 197 1.84 4.24 -12.84
CA PRO A 197 2.52 4.35 -14.13
C PRO A 197 1.55 4.26 -15.32
#